data_AF-A0A3A1YMX5-F1
#
_entry.id   AF-A0A3A1YMX5-F1
#
_cell.length_a   1.000
_cell.length_b   1.000
_cell.length_c   1.000
_cell.angle_alpha   90.00
_cell.angle_beta   90.00
_cell.angle_gamma   90.00
#
_symmetry.space_group_name_H-M   'P 1'
#
loop_
_entity.id
_entity.type
_entity.pdbx_description
1 polymer ?
#
loop_
_entity_poly.entity_id
_entity_poly.type
_entity_poly.pdbx_seq_one_letter_code
_entity_poly.pdbx_strand_id
1 'polypeptide(L)' 'MTKLLLKRKVGQKIRINSDIEIKVTKVSSSYVCFVVEAPQNNLVSIVNDEQNDK' A
#
# COMPACT_ATOMS: atom_id res chain seq x y z
N MET A 1 8.69 -9.94 -14.22
CA MET A 1 7.85 -9.42 -13.12
C MET A 1 7.31 -8.07 -13.55
N THR A 2 5.99 -7.85 -13.50
CA THR A 2 5.38 -6.60 -13.97
C THR A 2 5.20 -5.64 -12.79
N LYS A 3 5.71 -4.42 -12.91
CA LYS A 3 5.56 -3.36 -11.90
C LYS A 3 4.52 -2.35 -12.38
N LEU A 4 3.61 -1.95 -11.49
CA LEU A 4 2.62 -0.92 -11.76
C LEU A 4 2.88 0.27 -10.83
N LEU A 5 3.28 1.41 -11.42
CA LEU A 5 3.45 2.65 -10.69
C LEU A 5 2.16 3.46 -10.71
N LEU A 6 1.60 3.75 -9.53
CA LEU A 6 0.35 4.51 -9.39
C LEU A 6 0.58 5.76 -8.53
N LYS A 7 0.06 6.91 -8.98
CA LYS A 7 -0.01 8.14 -8.19
C LYS A 7 -1.42 8.29 -7.62
N ARG A 8 -1.53 8.55 -6.31
CA ARG A 8 -2.81 8.73 -5.61
C ARG A 8 -2.79 9.94 -4.69
N LYS A 9 -3.86 10.72 -4.72
CA LYS A 9 -4.14 11.80 -3.76
C LYS A 9 -4.79 11.23 -2.50
N VAL A 10 -4.75 11.99 -1.40
CA VAL A 10 -5.50 11.67 -0.18
C VAL A 10 -6.99 11.47 -0.54
N GLY A 11 -7.58 10.40 0.00
CA GLY A 11 -8.95 10.00 -0.26
C GLY A 11 -9.14 9.07 -1.47
N GLN A 12 -8.15 8.97 -2.38
CA GLN A 12 -8.23 8.04 -3.50
C GLN A 12 -7.92 6.61 -3.08
N LYS A 13 -8.52 5.67 -3.82
CA LYS A 13 -8.47 4.24 -3.55
C LYS A 13 -7.78 3.49 -4.70
N ILE A 14 -7.09 2.42 -4.37
CA ILE A 14 -6.61 1.39 -5.29
C ILE A 14 -7.38 0.13 -4.93
N ARG A 15 -7.95 -0.54 -5.93
CA ARG A 15 -8.61 -1.83 -5.75
C ARG A 15 -7.83 -2.89 -6.50
N ILE A 16 -7.48 -3.96 -5.82
CA ILE A 16 -6.77 -5.12 -6.38
C ILE A 16 -7.75 -6.29 -6.30
N ASN A 17 -8.19 -6.78 -7.47
CA ASN A 17 -9.32 -7.70 -7.61
C ASN A 17 -10.60 -7.17 -6.92
N SER A 18 -11.51 -8.05 -6.48
CA SER A 18 -12.71 -7.66 -5.72
C SER A 18 -12.46 -7.48 -4.22
N ASP A 19 -11.30 -7.92 -3.73
CA ASP A 19 -11.18 -8.29 -2.33
C ASP A 19 -10.25 -7.36 -1.53
N ILE A 20 -9.34 -6.65 -2.19
CA ILE A 20 -8.37 -5.78 -1.53
C ILE A 20 -8.60 -4.34 -1.95
N GLU A 21 -8.77 -3.46 -0.97
CA GLU A 21 -8.86 -2.02 -1.17
C GLU A 21 -7.79 -1.30 -0.35
N ILE A 22 -7.06 -0.40 -1.01
CA ILE A 22 -6.02 0.44 -0.39
C ILE A 22 -6.44 1.89 -0.51
N LYS A 23 -6.65 2.58 0.60
CA LYS A 23 -7.02 4.00 0.64
C LYS A 23 -5.88 4.84 1.19
N VAL A 24 -5.44 5.86 0.46
CA VAL A 24 -4.51 6.86 1.00
C VAL A 24 -5.26 7.76 1.97
N THR A 25 -4.87 7.77 3.24
CA THR A 25 -5.56 8.52 4.30
C THR A 25 -4.84 9.79 4.70
N LYS A 26 -3.50 9.79 4.64
CA LYS A 26 -2.68 10.97 4.96
C LYS A 26 -1.36 10.90 4.20
N VAL A 27 -0.85 12.06 3.80
CA VAL A 27 0.51 12.21 3.27
C VAL A 27 1.26 13.17 4.18
N SER A 28 2.48 12.79 4.55
CA SER A 28 3.46 13.60 5.25
C SER A 28 4.70 13.75 4.37
N SER A 29 5.65 14.60 4.76
CA SER A 29 6.92 14.75 4.03
C SER A 29 7.75 13.46 4.01
N SER A 30 7.66 12.65 5.06
CA SER A 30 8.48 11.44 5.26
C SER A 30 7.71 10.12 5.16
N TYR A 31 6.38 10.14 5.08
CA TYR A 31 5.58 8.93 5.03
C TYR A 31 4.21 9.16 4.38
N VAL A 32 3.60 8.05 3.96
CA VAL A 32 2.21 8.01 3.52
C VAL A 32 1.47 7.05 4.43
N CYS A 33 0.38 7.50 5.05
CA CYS A 33 -0.56 6.60 5.71
C CYS A 33 -1.56 6.10 4.67
N PHE A 34 -1.77 4.80 4.68
CA PHE A 34 -2.84 4.16 3.94
C PHE A 34 -3.54 3.15 4.84
N VAL A 35 -4.80 2.87 4.53
CA VAL A 35 -5.56 1.77 5.12
C VAL A 35 -5.67 0.69 4.06
N VAL A 36 -5.44 -0.56 4.45
CA VAL A 36 -5.68 -1.74 3.63
C VAL A 36 -6.88 -2.47 4.21
N GLU A 37 -7.95 -2.59 3.42
CA GLU A 37 -9.12 -3.40 3.72
C GLU A 37 -9.00 -4.69 2.90
N ALA A 38 -9.05 -5.83 3.59
CA ALA A 38 -9.00 -7.16 2.98
C ALA A 38 -9.93 -8.10 3.77
N PRO A 39 -10.49 -9.16 3.16
CA PRO A 39 -11.40 -10.09 3.84
C PRO A 39 -10.74 -10.82 5.00
N GLN A 40 -9.41 -10.95 5.00
CA GLN A 40 -8.65 -11.52 6.10
C GLN A 40 -7.33 -10.75 6.31
N ASN A 41 -7.04 -10.34 7.55
CA ASN A 41 -5.88 -9.49 7.90
C ASN A 41 -4.53 -10.18 7.70
N ASN A 42 -4.50 -11.52 7.71
CA ASN A 42 -3.34 -12.38 7.46
C ASN A 42 -2.80 -12.31 6.02
N LEU A 43 -3.47 -11.58 5.11
CA LEU A 43 -2.99 -11.34 3.75
C LEU A 43 -2.03 -10.14 3.64
N VAL A 44 -1.82 -9.38 4.72
CA VAL A 44 -0.96 -8.19 4.72
C VAL A 44 0.19 -8.39 5.71
N SER A 45 1.42 -8.49 5.20
CA SER A 45 2.64 -8.46 5.99
C SER A 45 3.40 -7.15 5.75
N ILE A 46 3.91 -6.56 6.83
CA ILE A 46 4.88 -5.48 6.72
C ILE A 46 6.22 -6.14 6.43
N VAL A 47 6.74 -5.94 5.22
CA VAL A 47 8.06 -6.39 4.82
C VAL A 47 8.98 -5.17 4.88
N ASN A 48 10.02 -5.23 5.69
CA ASN A 48 11.09 -4.24 5.66
C ASN A 48 12.11 -4.72 4.63
N ASP A 49 12.46 -3.87 3.66
CA ASP A 49 13.61 -4.14 2.82
C ASP A 49 14.85 -4.04 3.72
N GLU A 50 15.48 -5.17 4.02
CA GLU A 50 16.80 -5.15 4.65
C GLU A 50 17.76 -4.41 3.68
N GLN A 51 18.45 -3.39 4.19
CA GLN A 51 19.56 -2.72 3.49
C GLN A 51 20.66 -3.75 3.20
N ASN A 52 20.55 -4.42 2.06
CA ASN A 52 21.64 -5.21 1.50
C ASN A 52 22.56 -4.25 0.74
N ASP A 53 23.30 -3.42 1.49
CA ASP A 53 24.48 -2.75 0.97
C ASP A 53 25.61 -3.80 0.89
N LYS A 54 25.88 -4.28 -0.32
CA LYS A 54 27.16 -4.89 -0.70
C LYS A 54 27.75 -4.13 -1.87
#